data_AF-A0A1C6AHU7-F1
#
_entry.id   AF-A0A1C6AHU7-F1
#
_cell.length_a   1.000
_cell.length_b   1.000
_cell.length_c   1.000
_cell.angle_alpha   90.00
_cell.angle_beta   90.00
_cell.angle_gamma   90.00
#
_symmetry.space_group_name_H-M   'P 1'
#
loop_
_entity.id
_entity.type
_entity.pdbx_description
1 polymer ?
#
loop_
_entity_poly.entity_id
_entity_poly.type
_entity_poly.pdbx_seq_one_letter_code
_entity_poly.pdbx_strand_id
1 'polypeptide(L)'
;MKKKICVALAIMATLSLAGCQATTRKLGYSATIKLEPNLKLEEITWKGADLWYLTRPMTKDDIAETHTFKESSNLGIIQGMVTVIETKE
;
A
#
# COMPACT_ATOMS: atom_id res chain seq x y z
N MET A 1 -35.58 -35.86 -5.45
CA MET A 1 -35.39 -34.80 -4.42
C MET A 1 -33.90 -34.55 -4.11
N LYS A 2 -33.09 -35.58 -3.88
CA LYS A 2 -31.63 -35.46 -3.58
C LYS A 2 -30.84 -34.64 -4.63
N LYS A 3 -31.10 -34.87 -5.94
CA LYS A 3 -30.45 -34.12 -7.04
C LYS A 3 -30.78 -32.62 -7.04
N LYS A 4 -31.99 -32.23 -6.64
CA LYS A 4 -32.41 -30.81 -6.58
C LYS A 4 -31.79 -30.08 -5.38
N ILE A 5 -31.60 -30.80 -4.27
CA ILE A 5 -30.91 -30.30 -3.06
C ILE A 5 -29.41 -30.08 -3.36
N CYS A 6 -28.76 -31.02 -4.05
CA CYS A 6 -27.37 -30.87 -4.48
C CYS A 6 -27.16 -29.65 -5.39
N VAL A 7 -28.08 -29.40 -6.32
CA VAL A 7 -28.01 -28.23 -7.23
C VAL A 7 -28.23 -26.92 -6.46
N ALA A 8 -29.17 -26.88 -5.51
CA ALA A 8 -29.40 -25.69 -4.69
C ALA A 8 -28.20 -25.36 -3.77
N LEU A 9 -27.56 -26.38 -3.18
CA LEU A 9 -26.33 -26.21 -2.40
C LEU A 9 -25.14 -25.76 -3.27
N ALA A 10 -25.02 -26.27 -4.49
CA ALA A 10 -23.98 -25.84 -5.42
C ALA A 10 -24.15 -24.38 -5.86
N ILE A 11 -25.39 -23.92 -6.06
CA ILE A 11 -25.69 -22.52 -6.41
C ILE A 11 -25.46 -21.60 -5.20
N MET A 12 -25.81 -22.02 -3.97
CA MET A 12 -25.56 -21.22 -2.77
C MET A 12 -24.05 -21.08 -2.46
N ALA A 13 -23.24 -22.08 -2.80
CA ALA A 13 -21.78 -22.04 -2.66
C ALA A 13 -21.08 -21.10 -3.66
N THR A 14 -21.66 -20.89 -4.86
CA THR A 14 -21.10 -19.94 -5.83
C THR A 14 -21.44 -18.49 -5.52
N LEU A 15 -22.59 -18.22 -4.87
CA LEU A 15 -22.93 -16.86 -4.40
C LEU A 15 -22.09 -16.39 -3.20
N SER A 16 -21.51 -17.30 -2.39
CA SER A 16 -20.57 -16.92 -1.33
C SER A 16 -19.18 -16.47 -1.86
N LEU A 17 -18.85 -16.74 -3.13
CA LEU A 17 -17.59 -16.28 -3.74
C LEU A 17 -17.72 -14.91 -4.43
N ALA A 18 -18.94 -14.39 -4.62
CA ALA A 18 -19.17 -13.07 -5.21
C ALA A 18 -19.01 -11.91 -4.20
N GLY A 19 -18.79 -12.21 -2.92
CA GLY A 19 -18.57 -11.24 -1.84
C GLY A 19 -17.16 -10.64 -1.77
N CYS A 20 -16.27 -10.92 -2.73
CA CYS A 20 -14.97 -10.27 -2.81
C CYS A 20 -15.07 -8.90 -3.52
N GLN A 21 -16.03 -8.07 -3.11
CA GLN A 21 -15.96 -6.63 -3.34
C GLN A 21 -15.29 -5.97 -2.13
N ALA A 22 -14.04 -6.35 -1.88
CA ALA A 22 -13.11 -5.52 -1.14
C ALA A 22 -12.24 -4.83 -2.18
N THR A 23 -12.68 -3.66 -2.62
CA THR A 23 -11.84 -2.58 -3.16
C THR A 23 -10.56 -2.49 -2.34
N THR A 24 -9.51 -3.20 -2.74
CA THR A 24 -8.26 -3.23 -1.98
C THR A 24 -7.07 -3.26 -2.93
N ARG A 25 -6.29 -2.18 -2.87
CA ARG A 25 -4.86 -2.14 -3.22
C ARG A 25 -4.47 -2.49 -4.66
N LYS A 26 -4.91 -1.70 -5.64
CA LYS A 26 -4.25 -1.70 -6.97
C LYS A 26 -2.86 -1.02 -6.97
N LEU A 27 -2.44 -0.46 -5.83
CA LEU A 27 -1.07 -0.01 -5.54
C LEU A 27 -0.35 -0.94 -4.55
N GLY A 28 -0.66 -2.23 -4.58
CA GLY A 28 0.07 -3.28 -3.86
C GLY A 28 1.38 -3.70 -4.54
N TYR A 29 2.07 -2.78 -5.20
CA TYR A 29 3.42 -3.01 -5.72
C TYR A 29 4.36 -2.03 -5.03
N SER A 30 5.37 -2.58 -4.37
CA SER A 30 6.42 -1.80 -3.72
C SER A 30 6.89 -0.66 -4.62
N ALA A 31 6.80 0.58 -4.13
CA ALA A 31 7.16 1.76 -4.91
C ALA A 31 8.49 2.31 -4.44
N THR A 32 9.30 2.82 -5.36
CA THR A 32 10.51 3.58 -5.03
C THR A 32 10.33 5.01 -5.50
N ILE A 33 10.49 5.96 -4.59
CA ILE A 33 10.43 7.40 -4.85
C ILE A 33 11.83 7.94 -4.65
N LYS A 34 12.36 8.61 -5.68
CA LYS A 34 13.56 9.43 -5.55
C LYS A 34 13.10 10.87 -5.42
N LEU A 35 13.43 11.52 -4.31
CA LEU A 35 13.13 12.93 -4.15
C LEU A 35 14.01 13.76 -5.10
N GLU A 36 13.54 14.95 -5.42
CA GLU A 36 14.40 15.94 -6.06
C GLU A 36 15.62 16.23 -5.16
N PRO A 37 16.78 16.56 -5.74
CA PRO A 37 17.99 16.83 -4.97
C PRO A 37 17.76 17.89 -3.88
N ASN A 38 18.44 17.72 -2.75
CA ASN A 38 18.41 18.64 -1.62
C ASN A 38 17.04 18.78 -0.95
N LEU A 39 16.16 17.78 -1.07
CA LEU A 39 14.93 17.68 -0.27
C LEU A 39 15.04 16.58 0.80
N LYS A 40 14.62 16.92 2.02
CA LYS A 40 14.48 16.01 3.15
C LYS A 40 13.02 15.59 3.28
N LEU A 41 12.77 14.30 3.51
CA LEU A 41 11.46 13.76 3.85
C LEU A 41 11.14 14.07 5.32
N GLU A 42 9.98 14.67 5.58
CA GLU A 42 9.50 14.95 6.94
C GLU A 42 8.39 13.99 7.35
N GLU A 43 7.41 13.78 6.46
CA GLU A 43 6.27 12.91 6.73
C GLU A 43 5.83 12.23 5.44
N ILE A 44 5.29 11.01 5.57
CA ILE A 44 4.67 10.25 4.47
C ILE A 44 3.47 9.49 5.00
N THR A 45 2.36 9.51 4.25
CA THR A 45 1.11 8.85 4.64
C THR A 45 0.26 8.48 3.44
N TRP A 46 -0.67 7.54 3.64
CA TRP A 46 -1.67 7.17 2.65
C TRP A 46 -3.00 7.86 2.94
N LYS A 47 -3.61 8.46 1.91
CA LYS A 47 -4.97 8.99 1.95
C LYS A 47 -5.80 8.29 0.88
N GLY A 48 -6.49 7.23 1.28
CA GLY A 48 -7.21 6.37 0.33
C GLY A 48 -6.24 5.64 -0.60
N ALA A 49 -6.33 5.89 -1.90
CA ALA A 49 -5.40 5.34 -2.90
C ALA A 49 -4.19 6.25 -3.15
N ASP A 50 -4.17 7.47 -2.63
CA ASP A 50 -3.13 8.45 -2.92
C ASP A 50 -2.06 8.43 -1.82
N LEU A 51 -0.80 8.54 -2.24
CA LEU A 51 0.33 8.71 -1.34
C LEU A 51 0.66 10.20 -1.22
N TRP A 52 0.71 10.68 0.01
CA TRP A 52 1.05 12.06 0.35
C TRP A 52 2.36 12.07 1.12
N TYR A 53 3.23 13.02 0.80
CA TYR A 53 4.50 13.20 1.50
C TYR A 53 4.83 14.69 1.60
N LEU A 54 5.33 15.07 2.77
CA LEU A 54 5.83 16.40 3.06
C LEU A 54 7.34 16.38 2.97
N THR A 55 7.89 17.35 2.26
CA THR A 55 9.34 17.57 2.18
C THR A 55 9.69 18.97 2.63
N ARG A 56 10.94 19.16 3.01
CA ARG A 56 11.56 20.47 3.18
C ARG A 56 12.90 20.53 2.46
N PRO A 57 13.44 21.72 2.17
CA PRO A 57 14.83 21.85 1.75
C PRO A 57 15.79 21.30 2.82
N MET A 58 16.83 20.61 2.37
CA MET A 58 17.94 20.20 3.22
C MET A 58 18.73 21.43 3.68
N THR A 59 19.17 21.37 4.91
CA THR A 59 20.15 22.29 5.51
C THR A 59 21.57 21.80 5.23
N LYS A 60 22.55 22.63 5.59
CA LYS A 60 23.97 22.28 5.45
C LYS A 60 24.36 21.06 6.27
N ASP A 61 23.71 20.84 7.41
CA ASP A 61 24.03 19.78 8.35
C ASP A 61 23.24 18.49 8.11
N ASP A 62 22.16 18.54 7.30
CA ASP A 62 21.39 17.35 6.94
C ASP A 62 22.24 16.35 6.13
N ILE A 63 21.96 15.06 6.30
CA ILE A 63 22.47 13.99 5.45
C ILE A 63 21.33 13.39 4.63
N ALA A 64 21.63 12.88 3.44
CA ALA A 64 20.67 12.15 2.64
C ALA A 64 20.45 10.74 3.23
N GLU A 65 19.19 10.35 3.36
CA GLU A 65 18.78 9.06 3.91
C GLU A 65 17.94 8.24 2.93
N THR A 66 17.79 6.96 3.23
CA THR A 66 16.83 6.08 2.55
C THR A 66 15.85 5.53 3.57
N HIS A 67 14.57 5.87 3.39
CA HIS A 67 13.50 5.47 4.29
C HIS A 67 12.71 4.33 3.68
N THR A 68 12.33 3.35 4.50
CA THR A 68 11.40 2.30 4.10
C THR A 68 10.10 2.43 4.89
N PHE A 69 9.05 2.89 4.22
CA PHE A 69 7.73 3.02 4.79
C PHE A 69 6.93 1.73 4.52
N LYS A 70 6.40 1.11 5.57
CA LYS A 70 5.68 -0.16 5.47
C LYS A 70 4.29 -0.01 6.07
N GLU A 71 3.31 -0.57 5.40
CA GLU A 71 1.98 -0.71 5.97
C GLU A 71 2.03 -1.62 7.19
N SER A 72 1.49 -1.15 8.31
CA SER A 72 1.22 -2.00 9.47
C SER A 72 -0.19 -2.59 9.34
N SER A 73 -0.30 -3.92 9.50
CA SER A 73 -1.55 -4.65 9.34
C SER A 73 -1.79 -5.58 10.53
N ASN A 74 -2.97 -5.48 11.14
CA ASN A 74 -3.37 -6.34 12.27
C ASN A 74 -3.51 -7.82 11.87
N LEU A 75 -3.59 -8.12 10.57
CA LEU A 75 -3.66 -9.48 10.05
C LEU A 75 -2.28 -10.06 9.70
N GLY A 76 -1.19 -9.33 9.99
CA GLY A 76 0.19 -9.76 9.77
C GLY A 76 0.65 -9.77 8.30
N ILE A 77 -0.24 -9.52 7.35
CA ILE A 77 0.08 -9.41 5.93
C ILE A 77 0.37 -7.94 5.58
N ILE A 78 1.63 -7.63 5.31
CA ILE A 78 2.06 -6.33 4.76
C ILE A 78 1.75 -6.34 3.27
N GLN A 79 0.98 -5.38 2.76
CA GLN A 79 0.63 -5.31 1.34
C GLN A 79 1.15 -4.04 0.65
N GLY A 80 1.60 -3.04 1.41
CA GLY A 80 2.23 -1.83 0.89
C GLY A 80 3.62 -1.58 1.46
N MET A 81 4.59 -1.32 0.59
CA MET A 81 5.93 -0.84 0.95
C MET A 81 6.34 0.30 0.02
N VAL A 82 6.92 1.36 0.57
CA VAL A 82 7.50 2.47 -0.21
C VAL A 82 8.92 2.72 0.26
N THR A 83 9.86 2.74 -0.68
CA THR A 83 11.24 3.16 -0.41
C THR A 83 11.42 4.59 -0.91
N VAL A 84 11.77 5.51 -0.02
CA VAL A 84 12.08 6.90 -0.38
C VAL A 84 13.59 7.09 -0.30
N ILE A 85 14.19 7.59 -1.38
CA ILE A 85 15.63 7.85 -1.50
C ILE A 85 15.82 9.36 -1.60
N GLU A 86 16.52 9.93 -0.64
CA GLU A 86 16.97 11.31 -0.66
C GLU A 86 18.33 11.42 -1.35
N THR A 87 18.61 12.57 -1.96
CA THR A 87 19.94 12.88 -2.53
C THR A 87 20.36 14.27 -2.08
N LYS A 88 21.63 14.42 -1.70
CA LYS A 88 22.25 15.70 -1.38
C LYS A 88 23.34 15.99 -2.40
N GLU A 89 23.35 17.21 -2.93
CA GLU A 89 24.31 17.69 -3.95
C GLU A 89 25.17 18.83 -3.42
#